data_AF-A0A1V5BTU0-F1
#
_entry.id   AF-A0A1V5BTU0-F1
#
_cell.length_a   1.000
_cell.length_b   1.000
_cell.length_c   1.000
_cell.angle_alpha   90.00
_cell.angle_beta   90.00
_cell.angle_gamma   90.00
#
_symmetry.space_group_name_H-M   'P 1'
#
loop_
_entity.id
_entity.type
_entity.pdbx_description
1 polymer ?
#
loop_
_entity_poly.entity_id
_entity_poly.type
_entity_poly.pdbx_seq_one_letter_code
_entity_poly.pdbx_strand_id
1 'polypeptide(L)' 'MSKTLSQEKAYKIMLKRYPDVLDMKQMCEILGVSLKTGYALVQENKIECLKVGRAYKIPKPFLLSYLRIGTASDSE' A
#
# COMPACT_ATOMS: atom_id res chain seq x y z
N MET A 1 6.09 15.02 21.29
CA MET A 1 5.88 13.55 21.41
C MET A 1 5.49 13.00 20.05
N SER A 2 6.46 12.55 19.26
CA SER A 2 6.19 11.92 17.97
C SER A 2 5.67 10.50 18.22
N LYS A 3 4.36 10.30 18.12
CA LYS A 3 3.78 8.95 18.14
C LYS A 3 4.09 8.29 16.81
N THR A 4 5.14 7.49 16.74
CA THR A 4 5.43 6.65 15.58
C THR A 4 4.28 5.65 15.41
N LEU A 5 3.56 5.72 14.29
CA LEU A 5 2.50 4.77 13.99
C LEU A 5 3.15 3.43 13.62
N SER A 6 3.07 2.44 14.53
CA SER A 6 3.50 1.07 14.23
C SER A 6 2.67 0.47 13.08
N GLN A 7 3.30 -0.37 12.25
CA GLN A 7 2.64 -1.06 11.14
C GLN A 7 1.39 -1.84 11.59
N GLU A 8 1.45 -2.51 12.75
CA GLU A 8 0.31 -3.25 13.30
C GLU A 8 -0.87 -2.33 13.62
N LYS A 9 -0.58 -1.13 14.15
CA LYS A 9 -1.61 -0.13 14.46
C LYS A 9 -2.19 0.46 13.17
N ALA A 10 -1.35 0.76 12.19
CA ALA A 10 -1.79 1.26 10.89
C ALA A 10 -2.70 0.25 10.18
N TYR A 11 -2.31 -1.03 10.19
CA TYR A 11 -3.10 -2.12 9.65
C TYR A 11 -4.49 -2.19 10.31
N LYS A 12 -4.54 -2.12 11.65
CA LYS A 12 -5.79 -2.20 12.42
C LYS A 12 -6.70 -0.97 12.29
N ILE A 13 -6.14 0.20 12.01
CA ILE A 13 -6.90 1.46 11.94
C ILE A 13 -7.29 1.79 10.50
N MET A 14 -6.32 1.79 9.57
CA MET A 14 -6.50 2.26 8.20
C MET A 14 -7.00 1.16 7.26
N LEU A 15 -6.63 -0.10 7.50
CA LEU A 15 -6.83 -1.19 6.54
C LEU A 15 -7.79 -2.29 7.03
N LYS A 16 -8.46 -2.09 8.16
CA LYS A 16 -9.33 -3.11 8.80
C LYS A 16 -10.49 -3.58 7.93
N ARG A 17 -11.07 -2.69 7.11
CA ARG A 17 -12.22 -2.98 6.26
C ARG A 17 -11.86 -3.62 4.92
N TYR A 18 -10.57 -3.68 4.60
CA TYR A 18 -10.08 -4.21 3.33
C TYR A 18 -9.50 -5.62 3.51
N PRO A 19 -9.55 -6.48 2.48
CA PRO A 19 -8.92 -7.80 2.52
C PRO A 19 -7.39 -7.66 2.58
N ASP A 20 -6.71 -8.69 3.08
CA ASP A 20 -5.26 -8.67 3.30
C ASP A 20 -4.46 -8.51 2.00
N VAL A 21 -5.06 -8.95 0.90
CA VAL A 21 -4.61 -8.74 -0.46
C VAL A 21 -5.63 -7.88 -1.19
N LEU A 22 -5.21 -6.68 -1.57
CA LEU A 22 -6.02 -5.67 -2.23
C LEU A 22 -6.01 -5.90 -3.75
N ASP A 23 -7.07 -5.47 -4.41
CA ASP A 23 -7.05 -5.20 -5.85
C ASP A 23 -6.63 -3.74 -6.15
N MET A 24 -6.45 -3.44 -7.44
CA MET A 24 -6.06 -2.11 -7.89
C MET A 24 -7.08 -1.02 -7.51
N LYS A 25 -8.38 -1.33 -7.53
CA LYS A 25 -9.43 -0.36 -7.18
C LYS A 25 -9.38 -0.01 -5.70
N GLN A 26 -9.25 -1.01 -4.84
CA GLN A 26 -9.11 -0.85 -3.40
C GLN A 26 -7.85 -0.06 -3.04
N MET A 27 -6.72 -0.38 -3.66
CA MET A 27 -5.49 0.41 -3.46
C MET A 27 -5.69 1.88 -3.84
N CYS A 28 -6.32 2.15 -4.98
CA CYS A 28 -6.60 3.51 -5.44
C CYS A 28 -7.55 4.26 -4.51
N GLU A 29 -8.58 3.59 -4.00
CA GLU A 29 -9.52 4.12 -3.02
C GLU A 29 -8.80 4.52 -1.72
N ILE A 30 -7.94 3.64 -1.19
CA ILE A 30 -7.17 3.89 0.03
C ILE A 30 -6.21 5.07 -0.15
N LEU A 31 -5.54 5.16 -1.31
CA LEU A 31 -4.59 6.23 -1.62
C LEU A 31 -5.26 7.53 -2.08
N GLY A 32 -6.55 7.51 -2.40
CA GLY A 32 -7.26 8.66 -2.97
C GLY A 32 -6.80 9.05 -4.38
N VAL A 33 -6.34 8.08 -5.19
CA VAL A 33 -5.83 8.32 -6.54
C VAL A 33 -6.71 7.67 -7.62
N SER A 34 -6.58 8.13 -8.86
CA SER A 34 -7.27 7.50 -9.99
C SER A 34 -6.66 6.14 -10.33
N LEU A 35 -7.42 5.27 -11.00
CA LEU A 35 -6.91 3.99 -11.52
C LEU A 35 -5.70 4.18 -12.43
N LYS A 36 -5.72 5.21 -13.29
CA LYS A 36 -4.58 5.52 -14.18
C LYS A 36 -3.31 5.76 -13.37
N THR A 37 -3.41 6.56 -12.31
CA THR A 37 -2.30 6.84 -11.40
C THR A 37 -1.88 5.58 -10.65
N GLY A 38 -2.83 4.77 -10.15
CA GLY A 38 -2.51 3.51 -9.46
C GLY A 38 -1.74 2.53 -10.34
N TYR A 39 -2.16 2.35 -11.60
CA TYR A 39 -1.42 1.53 -12.57
C TYR A 39 -0.03 2.11 -12.87
N ALA A 40 0.11 3.43 -13.00
CA ALA A 40 1.41 4.06 -13.20
C ALA A 40 2.35 3.79 -12.01
N LEU A 41 1.87 3.91 -10.76
CA LEU A 41 2.67 3.61 -9.56
C LEU A 41 3.19 2.17 -9.55
N VAL A 42 2.35 1.21 -9.96
CA VAL A 42 2.75 -0.19 -10.05
C VAL A 42 3.71 -0.44 -11.22
N GLN A 43 3.45 0.14 -12.39
CA GLN A 43 4.31 -0.02 -13.58
C GLN A 43 5.68 0.64 -13.41
N GLU A 44 5.75 1.74 -12.67
CA GLU A 44 6.98 2.44 -12.29
C GLU A 44 7.69 1.75 -11.10
N ASN A 45 7.19 0.61 -10.62
CA ASN A 45 7.70 -0.13 -9.45
C ASN A 45 7.77 0.71 -8.16
N LYS A 46 6.94 1.74 -8.02
CA LYS A 46 6.83 2.55 -6.78
C LYS A 46 6.06 1.81 -5.69
N ILE A 47 5.10 0.99 -6.08
CA ILE A 47 4.35 0.12 -5.15
C ILE A 47 4.58 -1.32 -5.59
N GLU A 48 5.14 -2.12 -4.69
CA GLU A 48 5.30 -3.55 -4.89
C GLU A 48 3.94 -4.25 -4.99
N CYS A 49 3.84 -5.25 -5.88
CA CYS A 49 2.63 -6.02 -6.07
C CYS A 49 2.92 -7.40 -6.68
N LEU A 50 1.92 -8.28 -6.61
CA LEU A 50 1.94 -9.59 -7.22
C LEU A 50 1.06 -9.58 -8.48
N LYS A 51 1.62 -9.96 -9.63
CA LYS A 51 0.85 -10.13 -10.86
C LYS A 51 0.29 -11.55 -10.92
N VAL A 52 -1.03 -11.68 -10.80
CA VAL A 52 -1.75 -12.96 -10.85
C VAL A 52 -2.64 -12.96 -12.09
N GLY A 53 -2.17 -13.60 -13.16
CA GLY A 53 -2.80 -13.54 -14.48
C GLY A 53 -2.84 -12.11 -15.02
N ARG A 54 -4.05 -11.59 -15.26
CA ARG A 54 -4.28 -10.19 -15.70
C ARG A 54 -4.49 -9.19 -14.56
N ALA A 55 -4.53 -9.66 -13.31
CA ALA A 55 -4.82 -8.81 -12.17
C ALA A 55 -3.54 -8.50 -11.37
N TYR A 56 -3.44 -7.27 -10.89
CA TYR A 56 -2.48 -6.91 -9.84
C TYR A 56 -3.12 -7.12 -8.47
N LYS A 57 -2.34 -7.73 -7.57
CA LYS A 57 -2.70 -8.02 -6.19
C LYS A 57 -1.71 -7.34 -5.27
N ILE A 58 -2.21 -6.52 -4.35
CA ILE A 58 -1.39 -5.65 -3.49
C ILE A 58 -1.59 -6.08 -2.03
N PRO A 59 -0.69 -6.89 -1.47
CA PRO A 59 -0.64 -7.12 -0.04
C PRO A 59 -0.58 -5.82 0.77
N LYS A 60 -1.35 -5.73 1.85
CA LYS A 60 -1.34 -4.56 2.76
C LYS A 60 0.06 -4.11 3.20
N PRO A 61 1.05 -4.99 3.49
CA PRO A 61 2.40 -4.56 3.85
C PRO A 61 3.06 -3.68 2.79
N PHE A 62 2.92 -4.00 1.50
CA PHE A 62 3.53 -3.21 0.42
C PHE A 62 2.95 -1.79 0.34
N LEU A 63 1.65 -1.65 0.63
CA LEU A 63 1.02 -0.34 0.72
C LEU A 63 1.53 0.45 1.93
N LEU A 64 1.74 -0.21 3.08
CA LEU A 64 2.30 0.44 4.27
C LEU A 64 3.76 0.87 4.04
N SER A 65 4.55 0.06 3.33
CA SER A 65 5.92 0.41 2.91
C SER A 65 5.94 1.64 2.00
N TYR A 66 5.03 1.71 1.02
CA TYR A 66 4.90 2.90 0.16
C TYR A 66 4.55 4.17 0.96
N LEU A 67 3.68 4.04 1.97
CA LEU A 67 3.32 5.14 2.87
C LEU A 67 4.42 5.44 3.93
N ARG A 68 5.53 4.71 3.91
CA ARG A 68 6.65 4.82 4.87
C ARG A 68 6.20 4.66 6.32
N ILE A 69 5.19 3.84 6.56
CA ILE A 69 4.66 3.58 7.90
C ILE A 69 5.47 2.47 8.56
N GLY A 70 6.13 2.80 9.67
CA GLY A 70 6.92 1.87 10.48
C GLY A 70 8.21 1.36 9.82
N THR A 71 8.55 1.83 8.62
CA THR A 71 9.88 1.68 8.04
C THR A 71 10.69 2.93 8.37
N ALA A 72 11.59 2.83 9.34
CA ALA A 72 12.75 3.73 9.41
C ALA A 72 13.69 3.31 8.27
N SER A 73 13.33 3.62 7.03
CA SER A 73 14.30 3.58 5.95
C SER A 73 15.06 4.89 6.00
N ASP A 74 15.98 4.95 6.96
CA ASP A 74 17.24 5.64 6.73
C ASP A 74 17.78 5.10 5.41
N SER A 75 17.95 5.99 4.43
CA SER A 75 18.59 5.64 3.17
C SER A 75 19.52 6.79 2.85
N GLU A 76 20.80 6.53 3.15
CA GLU A 76 21.98 7.08 2.46
C GLU A 76 21.83 7.04 0.94
#